data_AF-A0A5Q2NWN6-F1
#
_entry.id   AF-A0A5Q2NWN6-F1
#
_cell.length_a   1.000
_cell.length_b   1.000
_cell.length_c   1.000
_cell.angle_alpha   90.00
_cell.angle_beta   90.00
_cell.angle_gamma   90.00
#
_symmetry.space_group_name_H-M   'P 1'
#
loop_
_entity.id
_entity.type
_entity.pdbx_description
1 polymer ?
#
loop_
_entity_poly.entity_id
_entity_poly.type
_entity_poly.pdbx_seq_one_letter_code
_entity_poly.pdbx_strand_id
1 'polypeptide(L)'
;MGLREVQGYDPVQITNSTSFNAYGAVEYSSIFCSDDLYSVQRDETWRASGRGVCLLTRITATVRTPSGDIAAEPYTSSGTSYSRFAIIQVGENRFQVTRIVS
;
A
#
# COMPACT_ATOMS: atom_id res chain seq x y z
N MET A 1 28.18 -22.10 -8.77
CA MET A 1 26.97 -21.83 -9.58
C MET A 1 26.20 -20.73 -8.88
N GLY A 2 26.31 -19.48 -9.36
CA GLY A 2 25.63 -18.34 -8.76
C GLY A 2 24.15 -18.39 -9.12
N LEU A 3 23.29 -18.56 -8.11
CA LEU A 3 21.86 -18.36 -8.28
C LEU A 3 21.68 -16.88 -8.65
N ARG A 4 21.30 -16.62 -9.91
CA ARG A 4 20.82 -15.31 -10.33
C ARG A 4 19.67 -14.94 -9.39
N GLU A 5 19.90 -14.01 -8.48
CA GLU A 5 18.80 -13.33 -7.82
C GLU A 5 17.94 -12.73 -8.93
N VAL A 6 16.73 -13.27 -9.11
CA VAL A 6 15.73 -12.57 -9.90
C VAL A 6 15.48 -11.29 -9.13
N GLN A 7 16.07 -10.18 -9.58
CA GLN A 7 15.95 -8.88 -8.94
C GLN A 7 14.49 -8.43 -9.12
N GLY A 8 13.65 -8.88 -8.20
CA GLY A 8 12.24 -8.52 -8.14
C GLY A 8 12.06 -7.04 -7.83
N TYR A 9 10.84 -6.56 -7.95
CA TYR A 9 10.51 -5.22 -7.50
C TYR A 9 10.71 -5.08 -6.00
N ASP A 10 11.13 -3.88 -5.58
CA ASP A 10 11.24 -3.54 -4.17
C ASP A 10 9.92 -3.82 -3.44
N PRO A 11 9.97 -4.33 -2.19
CA PRO A 11 8.77 -4.55 -1.39
C PRO A 11 7.96 -3.27 -1.23
N VAL A 12 6.64 -3.40 -1.26
CA VAL A 12 5.71 -2.30 -1.08
C VAL A 12 5.83 -1.76 0.34
N GLN A 13 5.83 -0.44 0.45
CA GLN A 13 5.86 0.32 1.69
C GLN A 13 4.67 1.27 1.69
N ILE A 14 3.91 1.25 2.79
CA ILE A 14 2.75 2.08 2.99
C ILE A 14 2.95 2.85 4.29
N THR A 15 3.23 4.13 4.17
CA THR A 15 3.33 5.04 5.31
C THR A 15 1.95 5.57 5.66
N ASN A 16 1.56 5.49 6.92
CA ASN A 16 0.33 6.08 7.40
C ASN A 16 0.61 7.49 7.95
N SER A 17 0.38 8.50 7.12
CA SER A 17 0.57 9.90 7.49
C SER A 17 -0.69 10.52 8.11
N THR A 18 -1.63 9.69 8.57
CA THR A 18 -2.85 10.13 9.27
C THR A 18 -2.68 9.99 10.78
N SER A 19 -3.48 10.74 11.55
CA SER A 19 -3.51 10.62 13.01
C SER A 19 -4.24 9.36 13.52
N PHE A 20 -4.61 8.45 12.63
CA PHE A 20 -5.48 7.30 12.92
C PHE A 20 -4.83 6.01 12.42
N ASN A 21 -5.25 4.87 12.95
CA ASN A 21 -4.80 3.58 12.44
C ASN A 21 -5.49 3.25 11.12
N ALA A 22 -4.81 2.55 10.23
CA ALA A 22 -5.35 2.16 8.94
C ALA A 22 -5.08 0.70 8.59
N TYR A 23 -5.97 0.10 7.81
CA TYR A 23 -5.82 -1.26 7.30
C TYR A 23 -6.33 -1.35 5.87
N GLY A 24 -5.89 -2.35 5.13
CA GLY A 24 -6.29 -2.49 3.73
C GLY A 24 -5.62 -3.66 3.04
N ALA A 25 -5.64 -3.62 1.72
CA ALA A 25 -5.05 -4.62 0.85
C ALA A 25 -4.16 -4.00 -0.23
N VAL A 26 -3.09 -4.71 -0.57
CA VAL A 26 -2.26 -4.46 -1.75
C VAL A 26 -2.57 -5.54 -2.77
N GLU A 27 -3.12 -5.14 -3.91
CA GLU A 27 -3.51 -6.03 -5.00
C GLU A 27 -2.45 -6.02 -6.11
N TYR A 28 -2.17 -7.20 -6.66
CA TYR A 28 -1.15 -7.38 -7.70
C TYR A 28 -1.71 -7.90 -9.03
N SER A 29 -1.03 -7.56 -10.13
CA SER A 29 -1.40 -7.92 -11.51
C SER A 29 -1.00 -9.35 -11.88
N SER A 30 -1.57 -10.38 -11.25
CA SER A 30 -1.56 -11.78 -11.77
C SER A 30 -2.23 -12.75 -10.78
N ILE A 31 -2.81 -13.84 -11.29
CA ILE A 31 -3.28 -14.98 -10.48
C ILE A 31 -2.14 -15.71 -9.74
N PHE A 32 -0.89 -15.52 -10.17
CA PHE A 32 0.29 -16.10 -9.53
C PHE A 32 0.84 -15.23 -8.40
N CYS A 33 0.23 -14.07 -8.17
CA CYS A 33 0.61 -13.14 -7.11
C CYS A 33 -0.43 -13.24 -5.99
N SER A 34 0.04 -13.35 -4.75
CA SER A 34 -0.84 -13.24 -3.59
C SER A 34 -0.94 -11.78 -3.21
N ASP A 35 -2.16 -11.30 -3.03
CA ASP A 35 -2.40 -9.99 -2.46
C ASP A 35 -1.95 -9.96 -1.00
N ASP A 36 -1.48 -8.80 -0.54
CA ASP A 36 -1.09 -8.59 0.86
C ASP A 36 -2.21 -7.89 1.61
N LEU A 37 -2.59 -8.41 2.78
CA LEU A 37 -3.38 -7.67 3.76
C LEU A 37 -2.45 -6.96 4.72
N TYR A 38 -2.75 -5.70 5.03
CA TYR A 38 -1.91 -4.90 5.92
C TYR A 38 -2.73 -4.14 6.96
N SER A 39 -2.06 -3.84 8.07
CA SER A 39 -2.50 -2.93 9.11
C SER A 39 -1.30 -2.11 9.53
N VAL A 40 -1.49 -0.80 9.69
CA VAL A 40 -0.43 0.16 9.97
C VAL A 40 -0.93 1.18 10.99
N GLN A 41 -0.16 1.38 12.06
CA GLN A 41 -0.51 2.37 13.08
C GLN A 41 -0.30 3.79 12.55
N ARG A 42 -0.85 4.77 13.25
CA ARG A 42 -0.58 6.19 12.97
C ARG A 42 0.92 6.48 12.93
N ASP A 43 1.35 7.29 11.97
CA ASP A 43 2.74 7.72 11.77
C ASP A 43 3.75 6.57 11.54
N GLU A 44 3.28 5.34 11.31
CA GLU A 44 4.13 4.16 11.04
C GLU A 44 4.17 3.81 9.55
N THR A 45 5.11 2.95 9.18
CA THR A 45 5.22 2.40 7.83
C THR A 45 5.13 0.89 7.88
N TRP A 46 4.13 0.35 7.18
CA TRP A 46 4.07 -1.08 6.91
C TRP A 46 4.94 -1.42 5.69
N ARG A 47 5.58 -2.58 5.72
CA ARG A 47 6.40 -3.10 4.63
C ARG A 47 5.99 -4.53 4.30
N ALA A 48 5.72 -4.78 3.02
CA ALA A 48 5.46 -6.13 2.51
C ALA A 48 6.69 -7.02 2.71
N SER A 49 6.47 -8.32 2.90
CA SER A 49 7.54 -9.32 2.96
C SER A 49 8.26 -9.45 1.61
N GLY A 50 7.54 -9.26 0.50
CA GLY A 50 8.08 -9.19 -0.85
C GLY A 50 6.96 -9.32 -1.90
N ARG A 51 7.25 -8.93 -3.14
CA ARG A 51 6.30 -9.07 -4.27
C ARG A 51 6.89 -9.72 -5.51
N GLY A 52 8.17 -10.13 -5.47
CA GLY A 52 8.86 -10.69 -6.63
C GLY A 52 8.70 -9.81 -7.87
N VAL A 53 8.24 -10.39 -8.98
CA VAL A 53 8.00 -9.68 -10.25
C VAL A 53 6.55 -9.22 -10.43
N CYS A 54 5.75 -9.25 -9.36
CA CYS A 54 4.34 -8.85 -9.39
C CYS A 54 4.19 -7.34 -9.44
N LEU A 55 3.56 -6.83 -10.50
CA LEU A 55 3.19 -5.42 -10.60
C LEU A 55 2.04 -5.11 -9.66
N LEU A 56 2.08 -3.95 -9.01
CA LEU A 56 0.98 -3.50 -8.16
C LEU A 56 -0.13 -2.86 -9.00
N THR A 57 -1.38 -3.23 -8.77
CA THR A 57 -2.54 -2.67 -9.49
C THR A 57 -3.39 -1.78 -8.60
N ARG A 58 -3.51 -2.11 -7.31
CA ARG A 58 -4.37 -1.35 -6.41
C ARG A 58 -3.89 -1.39 -4.97
N ILE A 59 -4.10 -0.29 -4.26
CA ILE A 59 -3.97 -0.24 -2.80
C ILE A 59 -5.25 0.33 -2.24
N THR A 60 -5.92 -0.45 -1.40
CA THR A 60 -7.07 0.00 -0.63
C THR A 60 -6.63 0.39 0.77
N ALA A 61 -7.32 1.35 1.39
CA ALA A 61 -7.10 1.69 2.78
C ALA A 61 -8.43 2.09 3.43
N THR A 62 -8.61 1.67 4.67
CA THR A 62 -9.69 2.08 5.56
C THR A 62 -9.06 2.65 6.82
N VAL A 63 -9.43 3.88 7.15
CA VAL A 63 -8.90 4.63 8.29
C VAL A 63 -9.90 4.56 9.44
N ARG A 64 -9.45 4.09 10.61
CA ARG A 64 -10.27 3.96 11.81
C ARG A 64 -10.28 5.26 12.59
N THR A 65 -11.33 6.05 12.43
CA THR A 65 -11.52 7.32 13.14
C THR A 65 -12.50 7.15 14.32
N PRO A 66 -12.55 8.09 15.27
CA PRO A 66 -13.58 8.11 16.32
C PRO A 66 -15.01 8.15 15.78
N SER A 67 -15.22 8.69 14.57
CA SER A 67 -16.51 8.74 13.88
C SER A 67 -16.86 7.43 13.16
N GLY A 68 -15.94 6.47 13.13
CA GLY A 68 -16.07 5.18 12.44
C GLY A 68 -14.95 4.91 11.45
N ASP A 69 -15.06 3.76 10.78
CA ASP A 69 -14.15 3.33 9.72
C ASP A 69 -14.51 4.05 8.42
N ILE A 70 -13.55 4.79 7.86
CA ILE A 70 -13.72 5.58 6.63
C ILE A 70 -12.83 4.99 5.54
N ALA A 71 -13.43 4.60 4.41
CA ALA A 71 -12.69 4.16 3.25
C ALA A 71 -11.96 5.35 2.61
N ALA A 72 -10.64 5.20 2.42
CA ALA A 72 -9.83 6.14 1.66
C ALA A 72 -10.03 5.92 0.16
N GLU A 73 -9.82 6.97 -0.63
CA GLU A 73 -9.70 6.85 -2.08
C GLU A 73 -8.49 5.95 -2.42
N PRO A 74 -8.70 4.82 -3.12
CA PRO A 74 -7.65 3.85 -3.37
C PRO A 74 -6.67 4.35 -4.44
N TYR A 75 -5.41 3.94 -4.34
CA TYR A 75 -4.50 4.05 -5.47
C TYR A 75 -4.84 2.96 -6.49
N THR A 76 -5.00 3.31 -7.76
CA THR A 76 -5.24 2.35 -8.85
C THR A 76 -4.27 2.58 -10.01
N SER A 77 -3.82 1.50 -10.63
CA SER A 77 -2.89 1.47 -11.76
C SER A 77 -3.18 0.26 -12.65
N SER A 78 -2.80 0.32 -13.92
CA SER A 78 -2.76 -0.84 -14.82
C SER A 78 -1.62 -1.82 -14.49
N GLY A 79 -0.82 -1.55 -13.46
CA GLY A 79 0.37 -2.30 -13.08
C GLY A 79 1.57 -1.37 -12.94
N THR A 80 2.14 -1.26 -11.73
CA THR A 80 3.29 -0.39 -11.47
C THR A 80 4.44 -1.08 -10.73
N SER A 81 5.67 -0.64 -11.05
CA SER A 81 6.90 -0.95 -10.32
C SER A 81 7.14 -0.02 -9.13
N TYR A 82 6.29 0.99 -8.89
CA TYR A 82 6.41 1.84 -7.70
C TYR A 82 6.19 1.02 -6.43
N SER A 83 6.96 1.33 -5.39
CA SER A 83 6.94 0.59 -4.12
C SER A 83 6.61 1.46 -2.91
N ARG A 84 6.56 2.78 -3.04
CA ARG A 84 6.38 3.69 -1.89
C ARG A 84 5.08 4.47 -2.01
N PHE A 85 4.23 4.30 -1.01
CA PHE A 85 2.91 4.89 -0.95
C PHE A 85 2.65 5.46 0.44
N ALA A 86 1.73 6.41 0.52
CA ALA A 86 1.28 7.00 1.76
C ALA A 86 -0.25 7.06 1.81
N ILE A 87 -0.80 6.84 2.99
CA ILE A 87 -2.19 7.18 3.32
C ILE A 87 -2.16 8.60 3.88
N ILE A 88 -2.86 9.51 3.22
CA ILE A 88 -2.89 10.93 3.59
C ILE A 88 -4.32 11.37 3.87
N GLN A 89 -4.47 12.39 4.71
CA GLN A 89 -5.73 13.08 4.91
C GLN A 89 -5.80 14.29 3.97
N VAL A 90 -6.84 14.36 3.14
CA VAL A 90 -7.05 15.40 2.12
C VAL A 90 -8.24 16.32 2.44
N GLY A 91 -8.93 16.05 3.55
CA GLY A 91 -10.03 16.86 4.06
C GLY A 91 -10.56 16.31 5.38
N GLU A 92 -11.58 16.95 5.93
CA GLU A 92 -12.30 16.40 7.08
C GLU A 92 -12.90 15.05 6.70
N ASN A 93 -12.52 13.99 7.42
CA ASN A 93 -12.98 12.62 7.15
C ASN A 93 -12.77 12.15 5.70
N ARG A 94 -11.79 12.71 4.99
CA ARG A 94 -11.42 12.33 3.64
C ARG A 94 -9.96 11.91 3.58
N PHE A 95 -9.73 10.70 3.12
CA PHE A 95 -8.41 10.08 3.04
C PHE A 95 -8.14 9.58 1.63
N GLN A 96 -6.87 9.49 1.26
CA GLN A 96 -6.45 8.98 -0.03
C GLN A 96 -5.13 8.21 0.10
N VAL A 97 -4.98 7.16 -0.70
CA VAL A 97 -3.68 6.52 -0.92
C VAL A 97 -2.99 7.19 -2.11
N THR A 98 -1.78 7.69 -1.88
CA THR A 98 -0.98 8.36 -2.91
C THR A 98 0.41 7.74 -3.02
N ARG A 99 1.02 7.87 -4.19
CA ARG A 99 2.41 7.49 -4.42
C ARG A 99 3.34 8.55 -3.82
N ILE A 100 4.41 8.12 -3.18
CA ILE A 100 5.50 9.00 -2.77
C ILE A 100 6.46 9.16 -3.95
N VAL A 101 6.70 10.40 -4.37
CA VAL A 101 7.74 10.77 -5.33
C VAL A 101 8.93 11.34 -4.57
N SER A 102 10.11 10.75 -4.77
CA SER A 102 11.40 11.24 -4.25
C SER A 102 12.31 11.61 -5.40
#